data_AF-A0A853J981-F1
#
_entry.id   AF-A0A853J981-F1
#
_cell.length_a   1.000
_cell.length_b   1.000
_cell.length_c   1.000
_cell.angle_alpha   90.00
_cell.angle_beta   90.00
_cell.angle_gamma   90.00
#
_symmetry.space_group_name_H-M   'P 1'
#
loop_
_entity.id
_entity.type
_entity.pdbx_description
1 polymer ?
#
loop_
_entity_poly.entity_id
_entity_poly.type
_entity_poly.pdbx_seq_one_letter_code
_entity_poly.pdbx_strand_id
1 'polypeptide(L)'
;MATFTQHMLLRLSFVPAILVFALAFWAVPQFVDVYRSFGADLPRPSAFLVSWYRALAFLPLLFLLAWFFWPQRDRRGVAALAVSVVLSGAIFLFGVWAAYAPILGLGANQ
;
A
#
# COMPACT_ATOMS: atom_id res chain seq x y z
N MET A 1 -30.86 -0.34 -11.37
CA MET A 1 -29.85 -1.35 -10.96
C MET A 1 -28.40 -0.86 -11.05
N ALA A 2 -28.01 -0.02 -12.03
CA ALA A 2 -26.61 0.43 -12.21
C ALA A 2 -25.99 1.18 -11.03
N THR A 3 -26.75 2.00 -10.31
CA THR A 3 -26.27 2.77 -9.15
C THR A 3 -25.91 1.88 -7.97
N PHE A 4 -26.65 0.81 -7.70
CA PHE A 4 -26.37 -0.10 -6.58
C PHE A 4 -25.01 -0.80 -6.76
N THR A 5 -24.75 -1.31 -7.96
CA THR A 5 -23.47 -1.96 -8.31
C THR A 5 -22.29 -1.00 -8.16
N GLN A 6 -22.45 0.27 -8.53
CA GLN A 6 -21.39 1.28 -8.38
C GLN A 6 -21.03 1.59 -6.93
N HIS A 7 -22.01 1.71 -6.04
CA HIS A 7 -21.75 1.96 -4.62
C HIS A 7 -21.11 0.74 -3.96
N MET A 8 -21.49 -0.46 -4.37
CA MET A 8 -20.88 -1.70 -3.90
C MET A 8 -19.41 -1.81 -4.33
N LEU A 9 -19.10 -1.48 -5.60
CA LEU A 9 -17.73 -1.46 -6.11
C LEU A 9 -16.84 -0.42 -5.40
N LEU A 10 -17.40 0.74 -5.06
CA LEU A 10 -16.68 1.75 -4.29
C LEU A 10 -16.38 1.27 -2.86
N ARG A 11 -17.32 0.61 -2.19
CA ARG A 11 -17.03 0.01 -0.87
C ARG A 11 -15.95 -1.06 -0.98
N LEU A 12 -16.01 -1.88 -2.03
CA LEU A 12 -15.04 -2.94 -2.28
C LEU A 12 -13.63 -2.39 -2.57
N SER A 13 -13.51 -1.20 -3.17
CA SER A 13 -12.22 -0.58 -3.43
C SER A 13 -11.51 -0.08 -2.15
N PHE A 14 -12.23 0.16 -1.04
CA PHE A 14 -11.58 0.47 0.24
C PHE A 14 -10.97 -0.75 0.92
N VAL A 15 -11.48 -1.96 0.66
CA VAL A 15 -11.00 -3.19 1.30
C VAL A 15 -9.49 -3.41 1.11
N PRO A 16 -8.95 -3.44 -0.13
CA PRO A 16 -7.51 -3.64 -0.32
C PRO A 16 -6.66 -2.49 0.25
N ALA A 17 -7.17 -1.25 0.20
CA ALA A 17 -6.51 -0.09 0.77
C ALA A 17 -6.35 -0.19 2.29
N ILE A 18 -7.44 -0.57 2.97
CA ILE A 18 -7.45 -0.77 4.42
C ILE A 18 -6.55 -1.94 4.80
N LEU A 19 -6.58 -3.04 4.05
CA LEU A 19 -5.71 -4.19 4.28
C LEU A 19 -4.24 -3.82 4.19
N VAL A 20 -3.83 -3.11 3.12
CA VAL A 20 -2.44 -2.66 2.94
C VAL A 20 -2.03 -1.69 4.04
N PHE A 21 -2.91 -0.74 4.41
CA PHE A 21 -2.63 0.17 5.51
C PHE A 21 -2.44 -0.57 6.83
N ALA A 22 -3.34 -1.47 7.19
CA ALA A 22 -3.27 -2.26 8.42
C ALA A 22 -2.00 -3.12 8.47
N LEU A 23 -1.68 -3.80 7.36
CA LEU A 23 -0.45 -4.58 7.23
C LEU A 23 0.80 -3.71 7.38
N ALA A 24 0.87 -2.56 6.71
CA ALA A 24 2.01 -1.66 6.82
C ALA A 24 2.16 -1.10 8.24
N PHE A 25 1.05 -0.71 8.88
CA PHE A 25 1.08 -0.13 10.22
C PHE A 25 1.50 -1.16 11.29
N TRP A 26 1.18 -2.44 11.08
CA TRP A 26 1.57 -3.52 11.99
C TRP A 26 2.97 -4.08 11.69
N ALA A 27 3.32 -4.30 10.43
CA ALA A 27 4.56 -4.94 10.02
C ALA A 27 5.76 -3.99 10.05
N VAL A 28 5.62 -2.73 9.60
CA VAL A 28 6.76 -1.80 9.48
C VAL A 28 7.46 -1.55 10.83
N PRO A 29 6.76 -1.32 11.95
CA PRO A 29 7.41 -1.15 13.25
C PRO A 29 8.20 -2.39 13.69
N GLN A 30 7.63 -3.58 13.49
CA GLN A 30 8.30 -4.83 13.83
C GLN A 30 9.60 -5.02 13.04
N PHE A 31 9.60 -4.68 11.75
CA PHE A 31 10.81 -4.69 10.94
C PHE A 31 11.86 -3.72 11.46
N VAL A 32 11.48 -2.50 11.84
CA VAL A 32 12.40 -1.50 12.41
C VAL A 32 13.08 -2.02 13.69
N ASP A 33 12.31 -2.63 14.59
CA ASP A 33 12.86 -3.16 15.84
C ASP A 33 13.81 -4.32 15.61
N VAL A 34 13.51 -5.19 14.64
CA VAL A 34 14.39 -6.28 14.22
C VAL A 34 15.69 -5.73 13.60
N TYR A 35 15.65 -4.72 12.73
CA TYR A 35 16.89 -4.15 12.18
C TYR A 35 17.75 -3.45 13.24
N ARG A 36 17.12 -2.74 14.17
CA ARG A 36 17.82 -2.10 15.29
C ARG A 36 18.53 -3.12 16.19
N SER A 37 17.95 -4.30 16.41
CA SER A 37 18.58 -5.35 17.23
C SER A 37 19.82 -5.95 16.56
N PHE A 38 19.91 -5.92 15.23
CA PHE A 38 21.11 -6.31 14.48
C PHE A 38 22.19 -5.22 14.44
N GLY A 39 21.94 -4.03 15.00
CA GLY A 39 22.89 -2.91 14.97
C GLY A 39 23.20 -2.37 13.57
N ALA A 40 22.41 -2.75 12.57
CA ALA A 40 22.61 -2.37 11.18
C ALA A 40 21.72 -1.18 10.81
N ASP A 41 22.26 -0.24 10.04
CA ASP A 41 21.47 0.82 9.45
C ASP A 41 20.42 0.24 8.49
N LEU A 42 19.23 0.86 8.47
CA LEU A 42 18.19 0.44 7.53
C LEU A 42 18.67 0.67 6.08
N PRO A 43 18.56 -0.33 5.20
CA PRO A 43 18.77 -0.11 3.78
C PRO A 43 17.89 1.03 3.28
N ARG A 44 18.40 1.83 2.32
CA ARG A 44 17.65 2.95 1.69
C ARG A 44 16.17 2.64 1.38
N PRO A 45 15.81 1.50 0.77
CA PRO A 45 14.39 1.19 0.50
C PRO A 45 13.57 0.97 1.78
N SER A 46 14.14 0.33 2.80
CA SER A 46 13.48 0.11 4.09
C SER A 46 13.34 1.44 4.87
N ALA A 47 14.36 2.31 4.82
CA ALA A 47 14.30 3.66 5.39
C ALA A 47 13.25 4.54 4.69
N PHE A 48 13.12 4.41 3.36
CA PHE A 48 12.06 5.07 2.61
C PHE A 48 10.67 4.56 3.04
N LEU A 49 10.50 3.24 3.17
CA LEU A 49 9.25 2.64 3.65
C LEU A 49 8.88 3.15 5.06
N VAL A 50 9.86 3.23 5.98
CA VAL A 50 9.66 3.71 7.36
C VAL A 50 9.35 5.21 7.44
N SER A 51 9.86 6.02 6.51
CA SER A 51 9.50 7.44 6.45
C SER A 51 8.13 7.68 5.80
N TRP A 52 7.76 6.85 4.81
CA TRP A 52 6.55 7.06 4.01
C TRP A 52 5.34 6.19 4.38
N TYR A 53 5.46 5.13 5.21
CA TYR A 53 4.33 4.26 5.52
C TYR A 53 3.16 5.02 6.18
N ARG A 54 3.43 6.11 6.92
CA ARG A 54 2.37 6.98 7.47
C ARG A 54 1.57 7.70 6.39
N ALA A 55 2.20 8.00 5.24
CA ALA A 55 1.51 8.59 4.10
C ALA A 55 0.50 7.62 3.47
N LEU A 56 0.60 6.31 3.74
CA LEU A 56 -0.43 5.34 3.35
C LEU A 56 -1.78 5.62 4.02
N ALA A 57 -1.82 6.39 5.12
CA ALA A 57 -3.09 6.87 5.68
C ALA A 57 -3.89 7.75 4.69
N PHE A 58 -3.23 8.35 3.69
CA PHE A 58 -3.86 9.17 2.67
C PHE A 58 -4.37 8.37 1.46
N LEU A 59 -4.06 7.07 1.34
CA LEU A 59 -4.62 6.21 0.28
C LEU A 59 -6.16 6.29 0.16
N PRO A 60 -6.95 6.14 1.24
CA PRO A 60 -8.40 6.26 1.17
C PRO A 60 -8.86 7.62 0.61
N LEU A 61 -8.13 8.70 0.89
CA LEU A 61 -8.41 10.03 0.32
C LEU A 61 -8.16 10.06 -1.19
N LEU A 62 -7.08 9.45 -1.66
CA LEU A 62 -6.77 9.35 -3.10
C LEU A 62 -7.86 8.59 -3.85
N PHE A 63 -8.45 7.55 -3.26
CA PHE A 63 -9.56 6.81 -3.88
C PHE A 63 -10.85 7.62 -3.93
N LEU A 64 -11.15 8.41 -2.88
CA LEU A 64 -12.26 9.36 -2.90
C LEU A 64 -12.09 10.43 -3.98
N LEU A 65 -10.88 10.97 -4.13
CA LEU A 65 -10.57 11.93 -5.19
C LEU A 65 -10.69 11.30 -6.58
N ALA A 66 -10.14 10.11 -6.77
CA ALA A 66 -10.27 9.38 -8.03
C ALA A 66 -11.74 9.14 -8.39
N TRP A 67 -12.59 8.84 -7.41
CA TRP A 67 -14.03 8.71 -7.63
C TRP A 67 -14.72 10.02 -8.02
N PHE A 68 -14.43 11.12 -7.30
CA PHE A 68 -15.13 12.39 -7.48
C PHE A 68 -14.76 13.06 -8.81
N PHE A 69 -13.48 13.00 -9.18
CA PHE A 69 -12.93 13.65 -10.36
C PHE A 69 -13.00 12.80 -11.63
N TRP A 70 -13.47 11.54 -11.56
CA TRP A 70 -13.51 10.70 -12.77
C TRP A 70 -14.57 11.21 -13.78
N PRO A 71 -14.19 11.51 -15.03
CA PRO A 71 -15.07 12.19 -16.00
C PRO A 71 -16.24 11.31 -16.46
N GLN A 72 -16.07 9.99 -16.53
CA GLN A 72 -17.11 9.06 -16.99
C GLN A 72 -17.87 8.44 -15.81
N ARG A 73 -19.10 8.92 -15.56
CA ARG A 73 -19.95 8.46 -14.45
C ARG A 73 -20.25 6.97 -14.47
N ASP A 74 -20.38 6.33 -15.63
CA ASP A 74 -20.74 4.91 -15.72
C ASP A 74 -19.60 3.96 -15.34
N ARG A 75 -18.33 4.39 -15.49
CA ARG A 75 -17.15 3.55 -15.23
C ARG A 75 -16.44 3.83 -13.90
N ARG A 76 -16.96 4.76 -13.08
CA ARG A 76 -16.33 5.16 -11.80
C ARG A 76 -16.08 3.99 -10.84
N GLY A 77 -17.07 3.09 -10.73
CA GLY A 77 -16.99 1.82 -9.99
C GLY A 77 -15.75 1.01 -10.30
N VAL A 78 -15.61 0.68 -11.58
CA VAL A 78 -14.55 -0.17 -12.09
C VAL A 78 -13.20 0.55 -12.04
N ALA A 79 -13.17 1.84 -12.36
CA ALA A 79 -11.94 2.63 -12.30
C ALA A 79 -11.40 2.74 -10.85
N ALA A 80 -12.25 3.07 -9.87
CA ALA A 80 -11.82 3.15 -8.48
C ALA A 80 -11.35 1.80 -7.93
N LEU A 81 -12.02 0.70 -8.31
CA LEU A 81 -11.58 -0.65 -7.96
C LEU A 81 -10.23 -0.99 -8.58
N ALA A 82 -10.05 -0.76 -9.88
CA ALA A 82 -8.82 -1.05 -10.60
C ALA A 82 -7.65 -0.23 -10.05
N VAL A 83 -7.84 1.07 -9.85
CA VAL A 83 -6.84 1.96 -9.24
C VAL A 83 -6.47 1.46 -7.84
N SER A 84 -7.46 1.07 -7.03
CA SER A 84 -7.19 0.57 -5.69
C SER A 84 -6.42 -0.74 -5.67
N VAL A 85 -6.80 -1.71 -6.51
CA VAL A 85 -6.10 -2.99 -6.61
C VAL A 85 -4.66 -2.78 -7.10
N VAL A 86 -4.46 -1.96 -8.13
CA VAL A 86 -3.12 -1.70 -8.70
C VAL A 86 -2.23 -0.96 -7.70
N LEU A 87 -2.70 0.13 -7.08
CA LEU A 87 -1.91 0.86 -6.08
C LEU A 87 -1.62 0.00 -4.85
N SER A 88 -2.63 -0.68 -4.32
CA SER A 88 -2.47 -1.54 -3.14
C SER A 88 -1.49 -2.68 -3.44
N GLY A 89 -1.59 -3.30 -4.61
CA GLY A 89 -0.66 -4.34 -5.06
C GLY A 89 0.76 -3.82 -5.22
N ALA A 90 0.94 -2.65 -5.83
CA ALA A 90 2.26 -2.02 -5.98
C ALA A 90 2.91 -1.69 -4.63
N ILE A 91 2.13 -1.14 -3.70
CA ILE A 91 2.60 -0.82 -2.35
C ILE A 91 2.95 -2.08 -1.57
N PHE A 92 2.13 -3.13 -1.68
CA PHE A 92 2.39 -4.41 -1.05
C PHE A 92 3.68 -5.05 -1.57
N LEU A 93 3.84 -5.13 -2.90
CA LEU A 93 5.05 -5.67 -3.53
C LEU A 93 6.29 -4.86 -3.16
N PHE A 94 6.19 -3.52 -3.15
CA PHE A 94 7.28 -2.66 -2.71
C PHE A 94 7.61 -2.87 -1.23
N GLY A 95 6.61 -3.02 -0.36
CA GLY A 95 6.79 -3.30 1.06
C GLY A 95 7.48 -4.64 1.31
N VAL A 96 7.05 -5.70 0.62
CA VAL A 96 7.71 -7.01 0.65
C VAL A 96 9.15 -6.88 0.14
N TRP A 97 9.36 -6.25 -1.01
CA TRP A 97 10.71 -6.06 -1.54
C TRP A 97 11.60 -5.25 -0.58
N ALA A 98 11.10 -4.17 0.01
CA ALA A 98 11.86 -3.36 0.96
C ALA A 98 12.18 -4.08 2.29
N ALA A 99 11.31 -5.01 2.72
CA ALA A 99 11.55 -5.86 3.87
C ALA A 99 12.55 -7.00 3.58
N TYR A 100 12.51 -7.58 2.38
CA TYR A 100 13.38 -8.69 2.00
C TYR A 100 14.70 -8.25 1.34
N ALA A 101 14.79 -7.02 0.84
CA ALA A 101 16.01 -6.43 0.26
C ALA A 101 17.26 -6.62 1.12
N PRO A 102 17.25 -6.36 2.44
CA PRO A 102 18.41 -6.64 3.30
C PRO A 102 18.77 -8.12 3.41
N ILE A 103 17.79 -9.02 3.45
CA ILE A 103 18.05 -10.47 3.50
C ILE A 103 18.74 -10.93 2.21
N LEU A 104 18.26 -10.43 1.06
CA LEU A 104 18.87 -10.70 -0.25
C LEU A 104 20.26 -10.05 -0.38
N GLY A 105 20.47 -8.87 0.21
CA GLY A 105 21.77 -8.19 0.22
C GLY A 105 22.80 -8.84 1.14
N LEU A 106 22.38 -9.41 2.27
CA LEU A 106 23.23 -10.18 3.17
C LEU A 106 23.63 -11.54 2.58
N GLY A 107 22.72 -12.18 1.84
CA GLY A 107 23.01 -13.44 1.14
C GLY A 107 23.89 -13.31 -0.11
N ALA A 108 24.01 -12.10 -0.68
CA ALA A 108 24.83 -11.84 -1.87
C ALA A 108 26.31 -11.54 -1.55
N ASN A 109 26.65 -11.29 -0.29
CA ASN A 109 28.01 -11.01 0.18
C ASN A 109 28.64 -12.18 0.97
N GLN A 110 28.06 -13.39 0.89
CA GLN A 110 28.72 -14.64 1.30
C GLN A 110 29.24 -15.38 0.06
#